data_AF-A0A2I0NXJ9-F1
#
_entry.id   AF-A0A2I0NXJ9-F1
#
_cell.length_a   1.000
_cell.length_b   1.000
_cell.length_c   1.000
_cell.angle_alpha   90.00
_cell.angle_beta   90.00
_cell.angle_gamma   90.00
#
_symmetry.space_group_name_H-M   'P 1'
#
loop_
_entity.id
_entity.type
_entity.pdbx_description
1 polymer ?
#
loop_
_entity_poly.entity_id
_entity_poly.type
_entity_poly.pdbx_seq_one_letter_code
_entity_poly.pdbx_strand_id
1 'polypeptide(L)'
;MTAHKDEHIIEAIGKCRVVVREGKVVEVGKPIIADCPLAKRFAFPVPEITPEAVKANIEHRIRAFGMCTPAREVLDSRPFVGFGASELMSFGIQSGMLDAAVVACDGAGTVVATLPEMVQGIGGRMSGLVSTS
;
A
#
# COMPACT_ATOMS: atom_id res chain seq x y z
N MET A 1 -11.13 -10.32 -20.44
CA MET A 1 -9.81 -10.24 -19.78
C MET A 1 -9.65 -11.50 -18.96
N THR A 2 -8.66 -12.34 -19.24
CA THR A 2 -8.36 -13.50 -18.40
C THR A 2 -7.72 -12.97 -17.12
N ALA A 3 -8.45 -12.99 -16.00
CA ALA A 3 -7.91 -12.58 -14.71
C ALA A 3 -6.75 -13.51 -14.35
N HIS A 4 -5.54 -12.96 -14.24
CA HIS A 4 -4.44 -13.67 -13.62
C HIS A 4 -4.75 -13.79 -12.13
N LYS A 5 -4.75 -15.02 -11.61
CA LYS A 5 -4.86 -15.29 -10.17
C LYS A 5 -3.62 -14.72 -9.49
N ASP A 6 -3.75 -13.86 -8.49
CA ASP A 6 -2.65 -13.13 -7.84
C ASP A 6 -2.01 -12.09 -8.78
N GLU A 7 -2.81 -11.10 -9.17
CA GLU A 7 -2.35 -9.90 -9.90
C GLU A 7 -2.80 -8.62 -9.18
N HIS A 8 -1.84 -7.73 -8.96
CA HIS A 8 -2.06 -6.46 -8.29
C HIS A 8 -1.47 -5.33 -9.13
N ILE A 9 -2.30 -4.35 -9.46
CA ILE A 9 -1.88 -3.14 -10.17
C ILE A 9 -1.96 -1.98 -9.18
N ILE A 10 -0.83 -1.31 -8.98
CA ILE A 10 -0.74 -0.15 -8.09
C ILE A 10 -0.09 1.04 -8.81
N GLU A 11 -0.45 2.25 -8.40
CA GLU A 11 0.33 3.46 -8.65
C GLU A 11 1.17 3.77 -7.42
N ALA A 12 2.49 3.80 -7.60
CA ALA A 12 3.43 4.07 -6.52
C ALA A 12 4.52 5.02 -7.02
N ILE A 13 5.06 5.83 -6.11
CA ILE A 13 6.30 6.63 -6.23
C ILE A 13 6.52 7.24 -7.63
N GLY A 14 6.19 8.51 -7.76
CA GLY A 14 6.26 9.22 -9.04
C GLY A 14 5.22 8.80 -10.06
N LYS A 15 4.09 8.28 -9.57
CA LYS A 15 2.94 7.80 -10.35
C LYS A 15 3.35 6.69 -11.34
N CYS A 16 4.33 5.87 -10.96
CA CYS A 16 4.66 4.69 -11.73
C CYS A 16 3.53 3.68 -11.57
N ARG A 17 3.01 3.20 -12.70
CA ARG A 17 2.22 1.97 -12.72
C ARG A 17 3.15 0.80 -12.38
N VAL A 18 2.81 0.02 -11.37
CA VAL A 18 3.56 -1.17 -10.96
C VAL A 18 2.61 -2.36 -10.99
N VAL A 19 3.09 -3.47 -11.56
CA VAL A 19 2.37 -4.75 -11.56
C VAL A 19 3.13 -5.74 -10.70
N VAL A 20 2.42 -6.28 -9.71
CA VAL A 20 2.89 -7.39 -8.88
C VAL A 20 2.08 -8.63 -9.26
N ARG A 21 2.77 -9.74 -9.50
CA ARG A 21 2.16 -11.06 -9.71
C ARG A 21 2.86 -12.08 -8.85
N GLU A 22 2.10 -12.90 -8.13
CA GLU A 22 2.67 -13.97 -7.28
C GLU A 22 3.74 -13.42 -6.32
N GLY A 23 3.50 -12.25 -5.73
CA GLY A 23 4.45 -11.56 -4.86
C GLY A 23 5.74 -11.06 -5.54
N LYS A 24 5.79 -10.98 -6.87
CA LYS A 24 6.95 -10.48 -7.63
C LYS A 24 6.61 -9.25 -8.46
N VAL A 25 7.49 -8.26 -8.46
CA VAL A 25 7.34 -7.08 -9.33
C VAL A 25 7.72 -7.47 -10.77
N VAL A 26 6.72 -7.54 -11.64
CA VAL A 26 6.89 -7.94 -13.05
C VAL A 26 6.95 -6.75 -14.00
N GLU A 27 6.42 -5.59 -13.61
CA GLU A 27 6.43 -4.37 -14.42
C GLU A 27 6.54 -3.13 -13.54
N VAL A 28 7.35 -2.16 -13.98
CA VAL A 28 7.37 -0.79 -13.46
C VAL A 28 7.36 0.18 -14.64
N GLY A 29 6.33 1.01 -14.72
CA GLY A 29 6.17 2.04 -15.72
C GLY A 29 7.13 3.22 -15.53
N LYS A 30 7.21 4.07 -16.54
CA LYS A 30 8.05 5.28 -16.48
C LYS A 30 7.46 6.28 -15.46
N PRO A 31 8.30 6.88 -14.60
CA PRO A 31 7.85 7.92 -13.68
C PRO A 31 7.44 9.16 -14.43
N ILE A 32 6.39 9.82 -13.93
CA ILE A 32 5.95 11.14 -14.40
C ILE A 32 6.53 12.25 -13.51
N ILE A 33 6.91 11.90 -12.28
CA ILE A 33 7.56 12.79 -11.31
C ILE A 33 8.99 12.31 -11.11
N ALA A 34 9.97 13.20 -11.29
CA ALA A 34 11.39 12.87 -11.18
C ALA A 34 11.95 12.99 -9.74
N ASP A 35 11.36 13.87 -8.90
CA ASP A 35 11.82 14.10 -7.53
C ASP A 35 10.65 14.26 -6.56
N CYS A 36 10.81 13.72 -5.35
CA CYS A 36 9.83 13.84 -4.26
C CYS A 36 10.54 13.88 -2.90
N PRO A 37 10.44 15.01 -2.15
CA PRO A 37 11.04 15.12 -0.81
C PRO A 37 10.54 14.06 0.17
N LEU A 38 9.29 13.61 0.02
CA LEU A 38 8.72 12.55 0.85
C LEU A 38 9.33 11.18 0.50
N ALA A 39 9.60 10.90 -0.78
CA ALA A 39 10.17 9.63 -1.21
C ALA A 39 11.59 9.40 -0.68
N LYS A 40 12.36 10.48 -0.47
CA LYS A 40 13.66 10.49 0.22
C LYS A 40 13.57 10.09 1.69
N ARG A 41 12.39 10.16 2.31
CA ARG A 41 12.15 9.89 3.73
C ARG A 41 11.40 8.58 3.99
N PHE A 42 11.10 7.80 2.95
CA PHE A 42 10.54 6.47 3.14
C PHE A 42 11.50 5.55 3.90
N ALA A 43 10.95 4.50 4.52
CA ALA A 43 11.75 3.47 5.20
C ALA A 43 12.81 2.86 4.26
N PHE A 44 12.48 2.74 2.97
CA PHE A 44 13.45 2.50 1.90
C PHE A 44 13.47 3.74 0.97
N PRO A 45 14.43 4.66 1.15
CA PRO A 45 14.45 5.92 0.40
C PRO A 45 14.53 5.74 -1.12
N VAL A 46 13.90 6.65 -1.86
CA VAL A 46 14.02 6.78 -3.32
C VAL A 46 14.48 8.21 -3.64
N PRO A 47 15.80 8.47 -3.67
CA PRO A 47 16.33 9.82 -3.89
C PRO A 47 16.13 10.34 -5.31
N GLU A 48 16.25 9.46 -6.29
CA GLU A 48 15.93 9.71 -7.70
C GLU A 48 14.86 8.70 -8.11
N ILE A 49 13.77 9.19 -8.70
CA ILE A 49 12.66 8.33 -9.08
C ILE A 49 12.97 7.73 -10.46
N THR A 50 13.53 6.52 -10.46
CA THR A 50 13.70 5.68 -11.65
C THR A 50 12.87 4.40 -11.53
N PRO A 51 12.52 3.73 -12.65
CA PRO A 51 11.82 2.44 -12.60
C PRO A 51 12.53 1.40 -11.70
N GLU A 52 13.85 1.38 -11.69
CA GLU A 52 14.67 0.46 -10.90
C GLU A 52 14.59 0.78 -9.40
N ALA A 53 14.65 2.07 -9.04
CA ALA A 53 14.54 2.50 -7.65
C ALA A 53 13.13 2.25 -7.10
N VAL A 54 12.09 2.48 -7.92
CA VAL A 54 10.70 2.15 -7.58
C VAL A 54 10.54 0.64 -7.41
N LYS A 55 11.08 -0.17 -8.33
CA LYS A 55 11.08 -1.64 -8.21
C LYS A 55 11.70 -2.09 -6.89
N ALA A 56 12.91 -1.61 -6.58
CA ALA A 56 13.62 -1.96 -5.35
C ALA A 56 12.82 -1.58 -4.09
N ASN A 57 12.15 -0.43 -4.10
CA ASN A 57 11.29 -0.01 -3.00
C ASN A 57 10.07 -0.92 -2.83
N ILE A 58 9.36 -1.27 -3.91
CA ILE A 58 8.19 -2.15 -3.84
C ILE A 58 8.60 -3.55 -3.39
N GLU A 59 9.69 -4.10 -3.94
CA GLU A 59 10.21 -5.40 -3.49
C GLU A 59 10.63 -5.38 -2.01
N HIS A 60 11.15 -4.25 -1.51
CA HIS A 60 11.40 -4.09 -0.09
C HIS A 60 10.11 -4.15 0.74
N ARG A 61 9.02 -3.48 0.30
CA ARG A 61 7.71 -3.54 0.98
C ARG A 61 7.11 -4.95 0.99
N ILE A 62 7.21 -5.66 -0.13
CA ILE A 62 6.80 -7.07 -0.24
C ILE A 62 7.54 -7.91 0.81
N ARG A 63 8.88 -7.77 0.90
CA ARG A 63 9.68 -8.49 1.91
C ARG A 63 9.40 -8.05 3.35
N ALA A 64 9.13 -6.76 3.57
CA ALA A 64 9.03 -6.19 4.90
C ALA A 64 7.68 -6.47 5.58
N PHE A 65 6.58 -6.50 4.82
CA PHE A 65 5.25 -6.69 5.39
C PHE A 65 4.28 -7.48 4.50
N GLY A 66 4.78 -8.18 3.48
CA GLY A 66 3.95 -9.03 2.63
C GLY A 66 3.00 -8.27 1.70
N MET A 67 3.35 -7.04 1.30
CA MET A 67 2.58 -6.23 0.34
C MET A 67 2.15 -7.07 -0.87
N CYS A 68 0.87 -7.01 -1.27
CA CYS A 68 0.32 -7.73 -2.42
C CYS A 68 0.53 -9.26 -2.35
N THR A 69 0.44 -9.84 -1.15
CA THR A 69 0.52 -11.30 -0.94
C THR A 69 -0.43 -11.75 0.18
N PRO A 70 -0.74 -13.06 0.29
CA PRO A 70 -1.47 -13.60 1.43
C PRO A 70 -0.77 -13.42 2.79
N ALA A 71 0.54 -13.11 2.80
CA ALA A 71 1.32 -12.88 4.02
C ALA A 71 1.30 -11.41 4.47
N ARG A 72 0.42 -10.58 3.90
CA ARG A 72 0.32 -9.16 4.27
C ARG A 72 0.07 -8.99 5.76
N GLU A 73 0.93 -8.23 6.43
CA GLU A 73 0.65 -7.76 7.78
C GLU A 73 -0.47 -6.72 7.74
N VAL A 74 -1.56 -6.99 8.46
CA VAL A 74 -2.75 -6.12 8.46
C VAL A 74 -2.92 -5.30 9.73
N LEU A 75 -2.16 -5.58 10.79
CA LEU A 75 -2.26 -4.87 12.06
C LEU A 75 -1.09 -3.89 12.22
N ASP A 76 -1.39 -2.60 12.42
CA ASP A 76 -0.43 -1.56 12.80
C ASP A 76 -1.19 -0.40 13.46
N SER A 77 -0.71 0.09 14.59
CA SER A 77 -1.31 1.22 15.31
C SER A 77 -0.51 2.52 15.17
N ARG A 78 0.63 2.49 14.48
CA ARG A 78 1.49 3.67 14.34
C ARG A 78 0.86 4.72 13.42
N PRO A 79 0.96 6.01 13.77
CA PRO A 79 0.67 7.08 12.82
C PRO A 79 1.80 7.20 11.79
N PHE A 80 1.43 7.37 10.53
CA PHE A 80 2.32 7.70 9.41
C PHE A 80 2.32 9.20 9.09
N VAL A 81 1.16 9.87 9.14
CA VAL A 81 1.04 11.31 8.76
C VAL A 81 0.22 12.15 9.75
N GLY A 82 -0.54 11.53 10.65
CA GLY A 82 -1.33 12.19 11.70
C GLY A 82 -2.71 12.69 11.26
N PHE A 83 -3.07 12.57 9.99
CA PHE A 83 -4.36 12.97 9.41
C PHE A 83 -4.76 12.11 8.20
N GLY A 84 -4.13 10.96 8.01
CA GLY A 84 -4.43 10.05 6.92
C GLY A 84 -5.83 9.47 7.05
N ALA A 85 -6.47 9.14 5.93
CA ALA A 85 -7.85 8.64 5.94
C ALA A 85 -8.00 7.40 6.83
N SER A 86 -7.06 6.45 6.77
CA SER A 86 -7.06 5.26 7.64
C SER A 86 -6.83 5.59 9.11
N GLU A 87 -6.02 6.61 9.41
CA GLU A 87 -5.79 7.06 10.78
C GLU A 87 -7.05 7.67 11.37
N LEU A 88 -7.72 8.56 10.62
CA LEU A 88 -8.97 9.18 11.03
C LEU A 88 -10.06 8.13 11.25
N MET A 89 -10.19 7.14 10.35
CA MET A 89 -11.13 6.03 10.54
C MET A 89 -10.75 5.16 11.74
N SER A 90 -9.47 4.83 11.91
CA SER A 90 -8.97 4.08 13.07
C SER A 90 -9.29 4.80 14.38
N PHE A 91 -9.05 6.11 14.48
CA PHE A 91 -9.42 6.91 15.65
C PHE A 91 -10.94 7.00 15.84
N GLY A 92 -11.70 7.08 14.75
CA GLY A 92 -13.16 7.00 14.79
C GLY A 92 -13.65 5.71 15.45
N ILE A 93 -13.04 4.57 15.10
CA ILE A 93 -13.36 3.28 15.74
C ILE A 93 -12.88 3.27 17.20
N GLN A 94 -11.65 3.70 17.46
CA GLN A 94 -11.08 3.71 18.81
C GLN A 94 -11.87 4.59 19.79
N SER A 95 -12.45 5.68 19.31
CA SER A 95 -13.27 6.60 20.12
C SER A 95 -14.74 6.18 20.23
N GLY A 96 -15.16 5.10 19.57
CA GLY A 96 -16.55 4.66 19.53
C GLY A 96 -17.46 5.52 18.64
N MET A 97 -16.88 6.36 17.76
CA MET A 97 -17.63 7.14 16.77
C MET A 97 -18.04 6.29 15.56
N LEU A 98 -17.25 5.25 15.24
CA LEU A 98 -17.50 4.30 14.16
C LEU A 98 -17.46 2.87 14.70
N ASP A 99 -18.35 1.99 14.23
CA ASP A 99 -18.32 0.58 14.59
C ASP A 99 -17.36 -0.24 13.71
N ALA A 100 -17.15 0.21 12.47
CA ALA A 100 -16.32 -0.46 11.47
C ALA A 100 -15.91 0.50 10.34
N ALA A 101 -14.95 0.07 9.52
CA ALA A 101 -14.62 0.70 8.25
C ALA A 101 -14.57 -0.34 7.11
N VAL A 102 -14.99 0.06 5.93
CA VAL A 102 -14.84 -0.72 4.70
C VAL A 102 -13.63 -0.17 3.95
N VAL A 103 -12.59 -0.98 3.79
CA VAL A 103 -11.33 -0.54 3.18
C VAL A 103 -10.91 -1.48 2.06
N ALA A 104 -10.25 -0.91 1.04
CA ALA A 104 -9.54 -1.70 0.05
C ALA A 104 -8.22 -2.21 0.67
N CYS A 105 -7.84 -3.43 0.32
CA CYS A 105 -6.66 -4.12 0.81
C CYS A 105 -5.98 -4.84 -0.35
N ASP A 106 -4.72 -4.50 -0.62
CA ASP A 106 -3.93 -5.24 -1.61
C ASP A 106 -3.70 -6.67 -1.12
N GLY A 107 -4.16 -7.65 -1.91
CA GLY A 107 -4.12 -9.07 -1.56
C GLY A 107 -5.42 -9.64 -0.97
N ALA A 108 -6.38 -8.81 -0.55
CA ALA A 108 -7.65 -9.27 0.01
C ALA A 108 -8.91 -8.63 -0.61
N GLY A 109 -8.75 -7.62 -1.47
CA GLY A 109 -9.87 -6.92 -2.09
C GLY A 109 -10.54 -5.95 -1.12
N THR A 110 -11.86 -5.99 -1.02
CA THR A 110 -12.61 -5.16 -0.08
C THR A 110 -12.82 -5.91 1.23
N VAL A 111 -12.42 -5.30 2.35
CA VAL A 111 -12.56 -5.89 3.68
C VAL A 111 -13.37 -4.97 4.60
N VAL A 112 -14.15 -5.60 5.48
CA VAL A 112 -14.82 -4.92 6.60
C VAL A 112 -13.92 -5.11 7.82
N ALA A 113 -13.39 -4.02 8.37
CA ALA A 113 -12.48 -4.02 9.50
C ALA A 113 -13.14 -3.35 10.71
N THR A 114 -13.19 -4.05 11.83
CA THR A 114 -13.74 -3.57 13.11
C THR A 114 -12.68 -3.24 14.15
N LEU A 115 -11.41 -3.58 13.87
CA LEU A 115 -10.28 -3.27 14.73
C LEU A 115 -9.56 -2.00 14.23
N PRO A 116 -9.34 -0.98 15.09
CA PRO A 116 -8.62 0.24 14.72
C PRO A 116 -7.26 -0.03 14.05
N GLU A 117 -6.45 -0.90 14.65
CA GLU A 117 -5.13 -1.28 14.16
C GLU A 117 -5.18 -2.04 12.83
N MET A 118 -6.30 -2.67 12.49
CA MET A 118 -6.48 -3.32 11.19
C MET A 118 -6.74 -2.29 10.09
N VAL A 119 -7.63 -1.31 10.37
CA VAL A 119 -7.89 -0.20 9.44
C VAL A 119 -6.60 0.55 9.13
N GLN A 120 -5.84 0.85 10.18
CA GLN A 120 -4.58 1.58 10.04
C GLN A 120 -3.48 0.74 9.40
N GLY A 121 -3.33 -0.54 9.80
CA GLY A 121 -2.32 -1.43 9.24
C GLY A 121 -2.50 -1.71 7.75
N ILE A 122 -3.75 -1.76 7.28
CA ILE A 122 -4.07 -1.87 5.85
C ILE A 122 -3.80 -0.54 5.14
N GLY A 123 -4.48 0.53 5.57
CA GLY A 123 -4.53 1.78 4.81
C GLY A 123 -3.26 2.62 4.90
N GLY A 124 -2.60 2.67 6.05
CA GLY A 124 -1.42 3.52 6.28
C GLY A 124 -0.20 3.12 5.44
N ARG A 125 -0.16 1.87 4.97
CA ARG A 125 0.93 1.30 4.15
C ARG A 125 0.55 1.12 2.67
N MET A 126 -0.69 1.41 2.30
CA MET A 126 -1.21 1.14 0.98
C MET A 126 -0.76 2.21 -0.04
N SER A 127 -0.26 1.75 -1.20
CA SER A 127 -0.04 2.59 -2.39
C SER A 127 -1.37 2.82 -3.14
N GLY A 128 -1.38 3.59 -4.22
CA GLY A 128 -2.61 3.78 -5.01
C GLY A 128 -3.07 2.48 -5.65
N LEU A 129 -3.98 1.74 -5.01
CA LEU A 129 -4.46 0.45 -5.50
C LEU A 129 -5.41 0.65 -6.68
N VAL A 130 -5.04 0.15 -7.85
CA VAL A 130 -5.85 0.21 -9.07
C VAL A 130 -6.71 -1.03 -9.21
N SER A 131 -6.12 -2.21 -9.02
CA SER A 131 -6.83 -3.49 -9.01
C SER A 131 -6.07 -4.56 -8.23
N THR A 132 -6.81 -5.55 -7.73
CA THR A 132 -6.28 -6.73 -7.03
C THR A 132 -7.18 -7.92 -7.36
N SER A 133 -6.60 -9.09 -7.64
CA SER A 133 -7.33 -10.33 -7.94
C SER A 133 -6.56 -11.58 -7.60
#